data_AF-A0AAF0WTR2-F1
#
_entry.id   AF-A0AAF0WTR2-F1
#
_cell.length_a   1.000
_cell.length_b   1.000
_cell.length_c   1.000
_cell.angle_alpha   90.00
_cell.angle_beta   90.00
_cell.angle_gamma   90.00
#
_symmetry.space_group_name_H-M   'P 1'
#
loop_
_entity.id
_entity.type
_entity.pdbx_description
1 polymer ?
#
loop_
_entity_poly.entity_id
_entity_poly.type
_entity_poly.pdbx_seq_one_letter_code
_entity_poly.pdbx_strand_id
1 'polypeptide(L)'
;MHTFDTNGLTPQGVRFSLFLHDCKNLGINHALCYDACKNLMSGHQPLDNLQILHTISDNHSLSFLAYFIFKPFYQNTSPEESASSLYHKFLTSMHFRSNLVNNCVILEARRTVHHVGWGQVPRIVPEHPICPFSVSRCDGHYYRYGWPPMLDDITRATCPNCFLDMLFSFIFNHYY
;
A
#
# COMPACT_ATOMS: atom_id res chain seq x y z
N MET A 1 7.41 -14.14 24.84
CA MET A 1 6.27 -13.33 25.32
C MET A 1 6.63 -11.87 25.09
N HIS A 2 6.07 -11.23 24.06
CA HIS A 2 6.24 -9.78 23.87
C HIS A 2 5.10 -9.06 24.59
N THR A 3 5.44 -8.22 25.55
CA THR A 3 4.49 -7.35 26.28
C THR A 3 4.03 -6.23 25.35
N PHE A 4 2.73 -6.16 25.10
CA PHE A 4 2.10 -5.03 24.40
C PHE A 4 2.17 -3.80 25.29
N ASP A 5 2.83 -2.74 24.81
CA ASP A 5 2.86 -1.44 25.50
C ASP A 5 1.51 -0.74 25.27
N THR A 6 0.78 -0.50 26.35
CA THR A 6 -0.58 0.06 26.33
C THR A 6 -0.63 1.51 26.84
N ASN A 7 0.53 2.11 27.07
CA ASN A 7 0.63 3.45 27.61
C ASN A 7 0.02 4.48 26.64
N GLY A 8 -1.06 5.14 27.08
CA GLY A 8 -1.70 6.26 26.37
C GLY A 8 -3.01 5.92 25.65
N LEU A 9 -3.48 4.66 25.66
CA LEU A 9 -4.74 4.29 25.01
C LEU A 9 -5.94 4.41 25.95
N THR A 10 -7.07 4.88 25.42
CA THR A 10 -8.35 4.83 26.14
C THR A 10 -8.76 3.37 26.38
N PRO A 11 -9.62 3.06 27.37
CA PRO A 11 -10.08 1.70 27.64
C PRO A 11 -10.72 1.01 26.42
N GLN A 12 -11.35 1.78 25.54
CA GLN A 12 -11.90 1.31 24.26
C GLN A 12 -10.78 0.99 23.27
N GLY A 13 -9.73 1.82 23.20
CA GLY A 13 -8.53 1.56 22.42
C GLY A 13 -7.80 0.28 22.86
N VAL A 14 -7.70 0.02 24.17
CA VAL A 14 -7.10 -1.22 24.69
C VAL A 14 -7.89 -2.46 24.27
N ARG A 15 -9.23 -2.42 24.38
CA ARG A 15 -10.11 -3.53 23.96
C ARG A 15 -10.03 -3.79 22.46
N PHE A 16 -9.98 -2.74 21.66
CA PHE A 16 -9.84 -2.86 20.22
C PHE A 16 -8.49 -3.46 19.82
N SER A 17 -7.40 -3.03 20.45
CA SER A 17 -6.06 -3.59 20.22
C SER A 17 -5.98 -5.08 20.58
N LEU A 18 -6.61 -5.51 21.68
CA LEU A 18 -6.69 -6.92 22.06
C LEU A 18 -7.50 -7.75 21.05
N PHE A 19 -8.67 -7.26 20.63
CA PHE A 19 -9.47 -7.91 19.60
C PHE A 19 -8.69 -8.07 18.27
N LEU A 20 -7.94 -7.04 17.86
CA LEU A 20 -7.08 -7.11 16.68
C LEU A 20 -5.92 -8.10 16.84
N HIS A 21 -5.35 -8.20 18.05
CA HIS A 21 -4.35 -9.21 18.37
C HIS A 21 -4.92 -10.64 18.22
N ASP A 22 -6.14 -10.88 18.66
CA ASP A 22 -6.79 -12.20 18.54
C ASP A 22 -7.13 -12.51 17.07
N CYS A 23 -7.60 -11.51 16.33
CA CYS A 23 -7.86 -11.62 14.89
C CYS A 23 -6.59 -11.96 14.08
N LYS A 24 -5.43 -11.43 14.48
CA LYS A 24 -4.12 -11.79 13.91
C LYS A 24 -3.83 -13.28 14.01
N ASN A 25 -4.16 -13.91 15.14
CA ASN A 25 -3.88 -15.33 15.36
C ASN A 25 -4.80 -16.26 14.55
N LEU A 26 -5.93 -15.76 14.05
CA LEU A 26 -6.95 -16.52 13.31
C LEU A 26 -6.88 -16.33 11.78
N GLY A 27 -5.89 -15.59 11.25
CA GLY A 27 -5.80 -15.32 9.80
C GLY A 27 -6.79 -14.26 9.29
N ILE A 28 -7.52 -13.61 10.20
CA ILE A 28 -8.55 -12.59 9.90
C ILE A 28 -7.92 -11.30 9.33
N ASN A 29 -6.61 -11.10 9.48
CA ASN A 29 -5.87 -9.95 8.94
C ASN A 29 -6.03 -9.77 7.43
N HIS A 30 -6.10 -10.85 6.64
CA HIS A 30 -6.32 -10.73 5.19
C HIS A 30 -7.72 -10.18 4.89
N ALA A 31 -8.74 -10.63 5.64
CA ALA A 31 -10.12 -10.16 5.49
C ALA A 31 -10.25 -8.70 5.94
N LEU A 32 -9.66 -8.33 7.09
CA LEU A 32 -9.63 -6.95 7.58
C LEU A 32 -8.89 -6.02 6.61
N CYS A 33 -7.74 -6.46 6.08
CA CYS A 33 -7.01 -5.71 5.08
C CYS A 33 -7.85 -5.50 3.82
N TYR A 34 -8.51 -6.54 3.33
CA TYR A 34 -9.34 -6.46 2.14
C TYR A 34 -10.51 -5.49 2.34
N ASP A 35 -11.25 -5.62 3.45
CA ASP A 35 -12.40 -4.77 3.75
C ASP A 35 -11.98 -3.31 3.94
N ALA A 36 -10.89 -3.07 4.68
CA ALA A 36 -10.33 -1.74 4.85
C ALA A 36 -9.92 -1.10 3.52
N CYS A 37 -9.22 -1.83 2.65
CA CYS A 37 -8.88 -1.35 1.31
C CYS A 37 -10.13 -1.03 0.48
N LYS A 38 -11.17 -1.88 0.54
CA LYS A 38 -12.44 -1.65 -0.18
C LYS A 38 -13.15 -0.37 0.28
N ASN A 39 -13.21 -0.14 1.59
CA ASN A 39 -13.78 1.07 2.17
C ASN A 39 -12.96 2.32 1.83
N LEU A 40 -11.63 2.22 1.88
CA LEU A 40 -10.71 3.27 1.46
C LEU A 40 -10.88 3.59 -0.03
N MET A 41 -11.07 2.61 -0.90
CA MET A 41 -11.32 2.89 -2.32
C MET A 41 -12.66 3.60 -2.56
N SER A 42 -13.63 3.43 -1.67
CA SER A 42 -14.96 4.03 -1.74
C SER A 42 -15.07 5.35 -0.96
N GLY A 43 -13.98 5.82 -0.33
CA GLY A 43 -13.98 7.00 0.54
C GLY A 43 -14.79 6.83 1.84
N HIS A 44 -15.14 5.59 2.22
CA HIS A 44 -15.95 5.32 3.41
C HIS A 44 -15.07 5.25 4.67
N GLN A 45 -15.35 6.10 5.65
CA GLN A 45 -14.64 6.15 6.95
C GLN A 45 -13.11 6.02 6.80
N PRO A 46 -12.46 6.92 6.03
CA PRO A 46 -11.08 6.72 5.62
C PRO A 46 -10.08 6.69 6.78
N LEU A 47 -10.29 7.50 7.82
CA LEU A 47 -9.42 7.53 8.99
C LEU A 47 -9.49 6.23 9.80
N ASP A 48 -10.69 5.67 9.98
CA ASP A 48 -10.89 4.41 10.72
C ASP A 48 -10.27 3.23 9.97
N ASN A 49 -10.47 3.17 8.65
CA ASN A 49 -9.91 2.10 7.82
C ASN A 49 -8.37 2.22 7.69
N LEU A 50 -7.81 3.44 7.66
CA LEU A 50 -6.37 3.62 7.78
C LEU A 50 -5.85 3.15 9.14
N GLN A 51 -6.55 3.44 10.23
CA GLN A 51 -6.16 3.00 11.58
C GLN A 51 -6.19 1.47 11.71
N ILE A 52 -7.18 0.80 11.09
CA ILE A 52 -7.21 -0.67 11.01
C ILE A 52 -5.95 -1.18 10.31
N LEU A 53 -5.65 -0.67 9.10
CA LEU A 53 -4.47 -1.09 8.35
C LEU A 53 -3.18 -0.86 9.13
N HIS A 54 -3.03 0.31 9.76
CA HIS A 54 -1.89 0.63 10.63
C HIS A 54 -1.74 -0.41 11.74
N THR A 55 -2.81 -0.70 12.48
CA THR A 55 -2.76 -1.57 13.66
C THR A 55 -2.36 -3.01 13.32
N ILE A 56 -2.74 -3.51 12.15
CA ILE A 56 -2.37 -4.87 11.71
C ILE A 56 -1.07 -4.91 10.86
N SER A 57 -0.51 -3.76 10.50
CA SER A 57 0.63 -3.64 9.57
C SER A 57 1.95 -4.23 10.10
N ASP A 58 2.15 -4.26 11.41
CA ASP A 58 3.40 -4.74 12.02
C ASP A 58 3.72 -6.18 11.62
N ASN A 59 2.70 -7.00 11.44
CA ASN A 59 2.83 -8.43 11.19
C ASN A 59 2.14 -8.88 9.89
N HIS A 60 1.59 -7.96 9.11
CA HIS A 60 0.88 -8.27 7.89
C HIS A 60 1.38 -7.39 6.74
N SER A 61 2.21 -8.00 5.86
CA SER A 61 2.91 -7.29 4.78
C SER A 61 1.95 -6.54 3.84
N LEU A 62 0.79 -7.13 3.53
CA LEU A 62 -0.22 -6.48 2.68
C LEU A 62 -0.86 -5.26 3.35
N SER A 63 -1.11 -5.31 4.66
CA SER A 63 -1.65 -4.16 5.37
C SER A 63 -0.63 -3.05 5.54
N PHE A 64 0.64 -3.39 5.74
CA PHE A 64 1.73 -2.41 5.69
C PHE A 64 1.78 -1.72 4.34
N LEU A 65 1.76 -2.49 3.25
CA LEU A 65 1.74 -1.96 1.89
C LEU A 65 0.53 -1.02 1.69
N ALA A 66 -0.67 -1.51 1.99
CA ALA A 66 -1.90 -0.76 1.84
C ALA A 66 -1.94 0.51 2.69
N TYR A 67 -1.48 0.45 3.95
CA TYR A 67 -1.44 1.60 4.84
C TYR A 67 -0.63 2.74 4.22
N PHE A 68 0.61 2.48 3.82
CA PHE A 68 1.48 3.53 3.26
C PHE A 68 1.10 3.96 1.84
N ILE A 69 0.39 3.12 1.09
CA ILE A 69 -0.27 3.51 -0.16
C ILE A 69 -1.44 4.47 0.13
N PHE A 70 -2.36 4.16 1.03
CA PHE A 70 -3.53 5.01 1.24
C PHE A 70 -3.27 6.23 2.13
N LYS A 71 -2.25 6.19 2.98
CA LYS A 71 -1.91 7.25 3.95
C LYS A 71 -1.87 8.65 3.32
N PRO A 72 -1.18 8.89 2.18
CA PRO A 72 -1.06 10.24 1.61
C PRO A 72 -2.37 10.85 1.10
N PHE A 73 -3.43 10.07 0.88
CA PHE A 73 -4.72 10.59 0.41
C PHE A 73 -5.66 11.02 1.54
N TYR A 74 -5.45 10.48 2.74
CA TYR A 74 -6.41 10.59 3.82
C TYR A 74 -5.82 11.18 5.10
N GLN A 75 -4.50 11.15 5.25
CA GLN A 75 -3.79 11.90 6.28
C GLN A 75 -3.09 13.08 5.65
N ASN A 76 -3.08 14.23 6.33
CA ASN A 76 -2.32 15.42 5.93
C ASN A 76 -0.82 15.20 6.20
N THR A 77 -0.25 14.19 5.56
CA THR A 77 1.14 13.75 5.69
C THR A 77 1.79 13.76 4.32
N SER A 78 3.08 14.11 4.30
CA SER A 78 3.84 14.17 3.06
C SER A 78 3.94 12.76 2.42
N PRO A 79 3.63 12.61 1.11
CA PRO A 79 3.82 11.36 0.38
C PRO A 79 5.24 10.77 0.49
N GLU A 80 6.24 11.63 0.68
CA GLU A 80 7.65 11.27 0.85
C GLU A 80 7.90 10.42 2.09
N GLU A 81 7.17 10.63 3.18
CA GLU A 81 7.25 9.77 4.37
C GLU A 81 6.80 8.35 4.06
N SER A 82 5.68 8.22 3.34
CA SER A 82 5.16 6.92 2.91
C SER A 82 6.10 6.24 1.93
N ALA A 83 6.62 6.99 0.96
CA ALA A 83 7.60 6.50 -0.01
C ALA A 83 8.85 5.97 0.69
N SER A 84 9.40 6.75 1.62
CA SER A 84 10.59 6.37 2.40
C SER A 84 10.34 5.13 3.26
N SER A 85 9.20 5.04 3.94
CA SER A 85 8.84 3.91 4.81
C SER A 85 8.68 2.60 4.02
N LEU A 86 7.97 2.66 2.89
CA LEU A 86 7.79 1.51 2.00
C LEU A 86 9.11 1.06 1.38
N TYR A 87 9.88 2.01 0.85
CA TYR A 87 11.14 1.72 0.21
C TYR A 87 12.16 1.15 1.21
N HIS A 88 12.23 1.72 2.40
CA HIS A 88 13.09 1.20 3.47
C HIS A 88 12.71 -0.24 3.84
N LYS A 89 11.41 -0.56 4.00
CA LYS A 89 10.98 -1.93 4.30
C LYS A 89 11.24 -2.89 3.14
N PHE A 90 11.12 -2.42 1.90
CA PHE A 90 11.48 -3.19 0.70
C PHE A 90 12.97 -3.56 0.67
N LEU A 91 13.85 -2.63 1.05
CA LEU A 91 15.30 -2.87 1.10
C LEU A 91 15.73 -3.76 2.26
N THR A 92 15.11 -3.61 3.44
CA THR A 92 15.57 -4.26 4.67
C THR A 92 14.88 -5.58 4.99
N SER A 93 13.67 -5.82 4.48
CA SER A 93 12.90 -7.03 4.79
C SER A 93 12.75 -7.93 3.57
N MET A 94 13.55 -9.01 3.53
CA MET A 94 13.44 -10.04 2.49
C MET A 94 12.04 -10.67 2.44
N HIS A 95 11.40 -10.85 3.61
CA HIS A 95 10.04 -11.37 3.70
C HIS A 95 9.02 -10.42 3.03
N PHE A 96 9.08 -9.13 3.35
CA PHE A 96 8.22 -8.13 2.72
C PHE A 96 8.44 -8.07 1.21
N ARG A 97 9.70 -8.03 0.76
CA ARG A 97 10.07 -8.02 -0.66
C ARG A 97 9.51 -9.24 -1.40
N SER A 98 9.69 -10.44 -0.85
CA SER A 98 9.16 -11.67 -1.44
C SER A 98 7.63 -11.64 -1.55
N ASN A 99 6.95 -11.21 -0.48
CA ASN A 99 5.50 -11.07 -0.49
C ASN A 99 5.03 -10.04 -1.53
N LEU A 100 5.68 -8.88 -1.63
CA LEU A 100 5.34 -7.86 -2.62
C LEU A 100 5.45 -8.42 -4.04
N VAL A 101 6.58 -9.04 -4.38
CA VAL A 101 6.82 -9.66 -5.69
C VAL A 101 5.76 -10.72 -6.00
N ASN A 102 5.49 -11.64 -5.06
CA ASN A 102 4.47 -12.67 -5.25
C ASN A 102 3.08 -12.06 -5.48
N ASN A 103 2.70 -11.02 -4.73
CA ASN A 103 1.42 -10.36 -4.92
C ASN A 103 1.34 -9.62 -6.26
N CYS A 104 2.41 -8.98 -6.72
CA CYS A 104 2.48 -8.37 -8.04
C CYS A 104 2.34 -9.41 -9.16
N VAL A 105 3.02 -10.55 -9.06
CA VAL A 105 2.90 -11.66 -10.02
C VAL A 105 1.46 -12.21 -10.05
N ILE A 106 0.85 -12.42 -8.89
CA ILE A 106 -0.55 -12.88 -8.80
C ILE A 106 -1.49 -11.83 -9.43
N LEU A 107 -1.26 -10.55 -9.18
CA LEU A 107 -2.05 -9.46 -9.74
C LEU A 107 -1.92 -9.43 -11.27
N GLU A 108 -0.72 -9.56 -11.81
CA GLU A 108 -0.45 -9.64 -13.24
C GLU A 108 -1.11 -10.87 -13.88
N ALA A 109 -0.97 -12.05 -13.29
CA ALA A 109 -1.63 -13.26 -13.77
C ALA A 109 -3.16 -13.11 -13.78
N ARG A 110 -3.74 -12.54 -12.72
CA ARG A 110 -5.18 -12.25 -12.65
C ARG A 110 -5.61 -11.26 -13.73
N ARG A 111 -4.79 -10.27 -14.07
CA ARG A 111 -5.08 -9.32 -15.16
C ARG A 111 -5.11 -10.00 -16.51
N THR A 112 -4.16 -10.88 -16.78
CA THR A 112 -4.10 -11.66 -18.03
C THR A 112 -5.33 -12.55 -18.19
N VAL A 113 -5.79 -13.18 -17.10
CA VAL A 113 -6.99 -14.04 -17.11
C VAL A 113 -8.29 -13.24 -17.21
N HIS A 114 -8.36 -12.07 -16.57
CA HIS A 114 -9.57 -11.23 -16.49
C HIS A 114 -9.50 -10.01 -17.42
N HIS A 115 -9.01 -10.15 -18.65
CA HIS A 115 -9.03 -9.11 -19.71
C HIS A 115 -10.42 -8.52 -20.04
N VAL A 116 -11.47 -8.91 -19.31
CA VAL A 116 -12.85 -8.45 -19.49
C VAL A 116 -13.43 -8.12 -18.12
N GLY A 117 -13.71 -6.83 -17.87
CA GLY A 117 -14.84 -6.45 -17.03
C GLY A 117 -14.60 -6.01 -15.58
N TRP A 118 -13.41 -5.54 -15.19
CA TRP A 118 -13.36 -4.65 -14.02
C TRP A 118 -13.94 -3.29 -14.44
N GLY A 119 -15.26 -3.14 -14.26
CA GLY A 119 -15.96 -1.87 -14.46
C GLY A 119 -15.22 -0.73 -13.78
N GLN A 120 -15.33 0.48 -14.37
CA GLN A 120 -14.55 1.69 -14.03
C GLN A 120 -13.96 1.66 -12.62
N VAL A 121 -12.68 1.30 -12.55
CA VAL A 121 -11.93 1.33 -11.30
C VAL A 121 -11.90 2.79 -10.84
N PRO A 122 -12.22 3.10 -9.57
CA PRO A 122 -12.11 4.46 -9.07
C PRO A 122 -10.69 4.96 -9.32
N ARG A 123 -10.60 6.17 -9.87
CA ARG A 123 -9.34 6.80 -10.27
C ARG A 123 -8.58 7.27 -9.02
N ILE A 124 -8.07 6.33 -8.23
CA ILE A 124 -7.17 6.61 -7.10
C ILE A 124 -5.78 6.81 -7.69
N VAL A 125 -5.63 7.95 -8.34
CA VAL A 125 -4.36 8.43 -8.88
C VAL A 125 -4.03 9.68 -8.09
N PRO A 126 -2.82 9.77 -7.50
CA PRO A 126 -2.33 11.01 -6.92
C PRO A 126 -2.54 12.16 -7.91
N GLU A 127 -3.28 13.20 -7.48
CA GLU A 127 -3.57 14.40 -8.31
C GLU A 127 -2.29 15.04 -8.85
N HIS A 128 -1.23 14.94 -8.06
CA HIS A 128 0.12 15.31 -8.44
C HIS A 128 1.06 14.10 -8.35
N PRO A 129 2.11 14.06 -9.18
CA PRO A 129 3.14 13.04 -9.05
C PRO A 129 3.83 13.11 -7.69
N ILE A 130 4.11 11.96 -7.08
CA ILE A 130 4.79 11.88 -5.79
C ILE A 130 6.28 12.20 -5.97
N CYS A 131 6.88 11.72 -7.06
CA CYS A 131 8.23 12.11 -7.42
C CYS A 131 8.20 13.43 -8.21
N PRO A 132 8.88 14.49 -7.73
CA PRO A 132 8.94 15.77 -8.45
C PRO A 132 9.63 15.64 -9.81
N PHE A 133 10.50 14.63 -9.97
CA PHE A 133 11.22 14.35 -11.21
C PHE A 133 10.47 13.42 -12.17
N SER A 134 9.26 12.94 -11.83
CA SER A 134 8.54 11.97 -12.67
C SER A 134 7.90 12.57 -13.93
N VAL A 135 7.83 13.89 -14.00
CA VAL A 135 7.33 14.64 -15.17
C VAL A 135 8.46 15.07 -16.10
N SER A 136 9.69 15.09 -15.59
CA SER A 136 10.91 15.28 -16.37
C SER A 136 11.46 13.91 -16.76
N ARG A 137 11.92 13.72 -18.01
CA ARG A 137 12.61 12.48 -18.43
C ARG A 137 14.03 12.41 -17.86
N CYS A 138 14.16 12.61 -16.54
CA CYS A 138 15.43 12.55 -15.83
C CYS A 138 15.88 11.10 -15.69
N ASP A 139 17.15 10.85 -15.94
CA ASP A 139 17.75 9.53 -15.77
C ASP A 139 17.59 9.03 -14.33
N GLY A 140 17.29 7.73 -14.18
CA GLY A 140 17.08 7.11 -12.87
C GLY A 140 15.72 7.40 -12.23
N HIS A 141 14.83 8.15 -12.89
CA HIS A 141 13.48 8.44 -12.42
C HIS A 141 12.40 7.87 -13.33
N TYR A 142 11.29 7.44 -12.72
CA TYR A 142 10.13 6.93 -13.45
C TYR A 142 9.40 8.07 -14.16
N TYR A 143 9.27 7.97 -15.49
CA TYR A 143 8.53 8.94 -16.29
C TYR A 143 7.05 8.56 -16.38
N ARG A 144 6.19 9.31 -15.66
CA ARG A 144 4.77 8.96 -15.46
C ARG A 144 3.91 8.99 -16.72
N TYR A 145 4.30 9.77 -17.72
CA TYR A 145 3.62 9.85 -19.02
C TYR A 145 4.20 8.88 -20.06
N GLY A 146 5.08 7.98 -19.63
CA GLY A 146 5.63 6.90 -20.45
C GLY A 146 4.79 5.64 -20.39
N TRP A 147 5.44 4.51 -20.64
CA TRP A 147 4.83 3.20 -20.45
C TRP A 147 4.52 2.95 -18.96
N PRO A 148 3.42 2.24 -18.64
CA PRO A 148 3.18 1.76 -17.29
C PRO A 148 4.38 0.95 -16.78
N PRO A 149 4.71 1.04 -15.49
CA PRO A 149 5.85 0.33 -14.93
C PRO A 149 5.55 -1.16 -14.90
N MET A 150 6.55 -1.97 -15.22
CA MET A 150 6.52 -3.42 -15.02
C MET A 150 7.06 -3.77 -13.62
N LEU A 151 6.87 -5.02 -13.20
CA LEU A 151 7.41 -5.50 -11.93
C LEU A 151 8.94 -5.34 -11.84
N ASP A 152 9.64 -5.56 -12.95
CA ASP A 152 11.09 -5.35 -13.05
C ASP A 152 11.48 -3.88 -12.82
N ASP A 153 10.69 -2.92 -13.29
CA ASP A 153 10.94 -1.49 -13.05
C ASP A 153 10.76 -1.13 -11.58
N ILE A 154 9.70 -1.64 -10.95
CA ILE A 154 9.41 -1.43 -9.52
C ILE A 154 10.55 -1.97 -8.66
N THR A 155 11.01 -3.19 -8.93
CA THR A 155 12.04 -3.85 -8.13
C THR A 155 13.43 -3.25 -8.31
N ARG A 156 13.69 -2.60 -9.45
CA ARG A 156 14.95 -1.89 -9.74
C ARG A 156 14.92 -0.41 -9.37
N ALA A 157 13.79 0.10 -8.87
CA ALA A 157 13.66 1.50 -8.50
C ALA A 157 14.71 1.91 -7.45
N THR A 158 15.42 3.00 -7.73
CA THR A 158 16.42 3.60 -6.82
C THR A 158 15.88 4.81 -6.07
N CYS A 159 14.80 5.42 -6.57
CA CYS A 159 14.13 6.56 -5.94
C CYS A 159 12.89 6.09 -5.15
N PRO A 160 12.79 6.38 -3.84
CA PRO A 160 11.63 6.01 -3.02
C PRO A 160 10.30 6.55 -3.58
N ASN A 161 10.29 7.81 -4.04
CA ASN A 161 9.09 8.43 -4.58
C ASN A 161 8.67 7.76 -5.90
N CYS A 162 9.63 7.45 -6.78
CA CYS A 162 9.34 6.70 -8.00
C CYS A 162 8.85 5.28 -7.68
N PHE A 163 9.41 4.62 -6.67
CA PHE A 163 8.95 3.30 -6.22
C PHE A 163 7.47 3.36 -5.81
N LEU A 164 7.07 4.36 -5.03
CA LEU A 164 5.68 4.55 -4.64
C LEU A 164 4.78 4.92 -5.83
N ASP A 165 5.19 5.87 -6.68
CA ASP A 165 4.45 6.22 -7.90
C ASP A 165 4.25 5.02 -8.82
N MET A 166 5.29 4.18 -8.98
CA MET A 166 5.22 2.99 -9.81
C MET A 166 4.28 1.94 -9.21
N LEU A 167 4.29 1.74 -7.89
CA LEU A 167 3.32 0.88 -7.21
C LEU A 167 1.88 1.36 -7.40
N PHE A 168 1.64 2.67 -7.33
CA PHE A 168 0.32 3.24 -7.60
C PHE A 168 -0.13 2.95 -9.03
N SER A 169 0.71 3.31 -10.00
CA SER A 169 0.42 3.04 -11.41
C SER A 169 0.20 1.55 -11.65
N PHE A 170 1.05 0.71 -11.07
CA PHE A 170 0.95 -0.74 -11.21
C PHE A 170 -0.30 -1.30 -10.58
N ILE A 171 -0.81 -0.79 -9.45
CA ILE A 171 -1.98 -1.36 -8.75
C ILE A 171 -3.29 -0.80 -9.29
N PHE A 172 -3.38 0.52 -9.47
CA PHE A 172 -4.64 1.23 -9.69
C PHE A 172 -4.83 1.80 -11.09
N ASN A 173 -3.75 2.10 -11.82
CA ASN A 173 -3.88 2.79 -13.10
C ASN A 173 -4.02 1.77 -14.24
N HIS A 174 -5.27 1.51 -14.62
CA HIS A 174 -5.67 0.59 -15.68
C HIS A 174 -6.25 1.35 -16.87
N TYR A 175 -5.38 1.83 -17.75
CA TYR A 175 -5.80 2.27 -19.08
C TYR A 175 -4.80 1.78 -20.14
N TYR A 176 -5.21 0.73 -20.84
CA TYR A 176 -5.27 0.72 -22.30
C TYR A 176 -6.69 0.33 -22.70
#